data_AF-A0A074LL83-F1
#
_entry.id   AF-A0A074LL83-F1
#
_cell.length_a   1.000
_cell.length_b   1.000
_cell.length_c   1.000
_cell.angle_alpha   90.00
_cell.angle_beta   90.00
_cell.angle_gamma   90.00
#
_symmetry.space_group_name_H-M   'P 1'
#
loop_
_entity.id
_entity.type
_entity.pdbx_description
1 polymer ?
#
loop_
_entity_poly.entity_id
_entity_poly.type
_entity_poly.pdbx_seq_one_letter_code
_entity_poly.pdbx_strand_id
1 'polypeptide(L)'
;MQEHAALQEIQQAREEATATSAVVAPVLEPDERDLLLSPAPARAEESAGTDGELQPFFSTWQRVLLWTGTVLVTIVVLLWGKIGYVHHIPDLVRDNVPAYQHDAGYLVLKPWWFGPPVLDLNTYARDTERPDWELYKARLGDYAAIVDNPYILWKFAEDPLQ
;
A
#
# COMPACT_ATOMS: atom_id res chain seq x y z
N MET A 1 22.24 33.91 3.35
CA MET A 1 21.16 34.57 4.14
C MET A 1 19.75 34.00 3.86
N GLN A 2 19.50 33.30 2.74
CA GLN A 2 18.15 32.75 2.42
C GLN A 2 17.74 31.53 3.27
N GLU A 3 18.69 30.73 3.75
CA GLU A 3 18.39 29.48 4.47
C GLU A 3 17.72 29.70 5.84
N HIS A 4 18.03 30.83 6.50
CA HIS A 4 17.40 31.19 7.77
C HIS A 4 15.94 31.64 7.61
N ALA A 5 15.57 32.21 6.47
CA ALA A 5 14.20 32.65 6.21
C ALA A 5 13.25 31.45 6.02
N ALA A 6 13.70 30.42 5.31
CA ALA A 6 12.91 29.21 5.07
C ALA A 6 12.63 28.42 6.36
N LEU A 7 13.59 28.39 7.30
CA LEU A 7 13.38 27.75 8.60
C LEU A 7 12.39 28.51 9.48
N GLN A 8 12.30 29.83 9.31
CA GLN A 8 11.41 30.68 10.09
C GLN A 8 9.94 30.52 9.66
N GLU A 9 9.70 30.38 8.34
CA GLU A 9 8.36 30.08 7.80
C GLU A 9 7.85 28.71 8.27
N ILE A 10 8.72 27.70 8.34
CA ILE A 10 8.36 26.36 8.82
C ILE A 10 7.99 26.37 10.31
N GLN A 11 8.63 27.22 11.12
CA GLN A 11 8.30 27.35 12.54
C GLN A 11 6.97 28.08 12.75
N GLN A 12 6.71 29.16 12.01
CA GLN A 12 5.42 29.86 12.07
C GLN A 12 4.25 28.95 11.70
N ALA A 13 4.38 28.16 10.62
CA ALA A 13 3.33 27.22 10.21
C ALA A 13 3.03 26.16 11.28
N ARG A 14 4.04 25.78 12.09
CA ARG A 14 3.88 24.79 13.16
C ARG A 14 3.19 25.39 14.40
N GLU A 15 3.48 26.66 14.71
CA GLU A 15 2.81 27.38 15.80
C GLU A 15 1.33 27.65 15.49
N GLU A 16 1.00 28.00 14.25
CA GLU A 16 -0.40 28.18 13.81
C GLU A 16 -1.20 26.87 13.85
N ALA A 17 -0.59 25.75 13.46
CA ALA A 17 -1.21 24.42 13.55
C ALA A 17 -1.41 23.98 15.01
N THR A 18 -0.48 24.35 15.91
CA THR A 18 -0.57 24.02 17.33
C THR A 18 -1.60 24.91 18.06
N ALA A 19 -1.71 26.19 17.68
CA ALA A 19 -2.71 27.12 18.19
C ALA A 19 -4.13 26.75 17.74
N THR A 20 -4.29 26.24 16.51
CA THR A 20 -5.59 25.79 15.98
C THR A 20 -6.07 24.49 16.64
N SER A 21 -5.16 23.64 17.13
CA SER A 21 -5.50 22.39 17.81
C SER A 21 -5.90 22.56 19.28
N ALA A 22 -5.80 23.77 19.86
CA ALA A 22 -6.04 24.02 21.28
C ALA A 22 -7.45 24.56 21.60
N VAL A 23 -8.36 24.65 20.62
CA VAL A 23 -9.77 25.07 20.82
C VAL A 23 -10.67 23.84 21.00
N VAL A 24 -10.44 23.06 22.05
CA VAL A 24 -11.50 22.26 22.71
C VAL A 24 -11.15 22.18 24.19
N ALA A 25 -11.58 23.19 24.95
CA ALA A 25 -11.78 23.07 26.38
C ALA A 25 -13.27 22.83 26.63
N PRO A 26 -13.63 21.97 27.59
CA PRO A 26 -14.77 22.25 28.43
C PRO A 26 -14.28 22.66 29.82
N VAL A 27 -14.54 23.93 30.13
CA VAL A 27 -14.69 24.45 31.50
C VAL A 27 -16.07 24.01 31.99
N LEU A 28 -16.16 23.38 33.17
CA LEU A 28 -17.30 23.53 34.08
C LEU A 28 -16.88 23.15 35.52
N GLU A 29 -17.29 24.00 36.46
CA GLU A 29 -16.88 24.13 37.87
C GLU A 29 -17.18 22.93 38.79
N PRO A 30 -16.48 22.80 39.94
CA PRO A 30 -16.87 21.90 41.01
C PRO A 30 -17.82 22.64 41.98
N ASP A 31 -19.12 22.33 41.93
CA ASP A 31 -20.05 22.77 42.97
C ASP A 31 -20.08 21.70 44.09
N GLU A 32 -19.20 21.90 45.06
CA GLU A 32 -19.28 21.26 46.37
C GLU A 32 -20.42 21.91 47.17
N ARG A 33 -21.60 21.29 47.18
CA ARG A 33 -22.56 21.24 48.31
C ARG A 33 -23.94 20.81 47.80
N ASP A 34 -24.24 19.53 47.92
CA ASP A 34 -25.43 19.07 48.63
C ASP A 34 -25.54 17.55 48.55
N LEU A 35 -26.03 16.97 49.65
CA LEU A 35 -26.32 15.55 49.90
C LEU A 35 -25.15 14.76 50.54
N LEU A 36 -24.77 15.12 51.77
CA LEU A 36 -25.39 14.65 53.02
C LEU A 36 -25.33 13.12 53.23
N LEU A 37 -24.46 12.75 54.19
CA LEU A 37 -24.70 11.81 55.29
C LEU A 37 -25.36 10.45 54.97
N SER A 38 -24.55 9.39 54.96
CA SER A 38 -24.60 8.38 56.03
C SER A 38 -23.42 7.38 55.97
N PRO A 39 -22.92 6.91 57.13
CA PRO A 39 -21.84 5.93 57.21
C PRO A 39 -22.37 4.49 57.09
N ALA A 40 -21.51 3.61 56.54
CA ALA A 40 -21.62 2.13 56.48
C ALA A 40 -21.93 1.50 57.87
N PRO A 41 -22.37 0.21 58.02
CA PRO A 41 -21.96 -0.95 57.20
C PRO A 41 -22.94 -2.16 57.03
N ALA A 42 -22.51 -3.09 56.18
CA ALA A 42 -22.73 -4.55 56.23
C ALA A 42 -24.16 -5.12 56.10
N ARG A 43 -24.47 -5.71 54.94
CA ARG A 43 -24.49 -7.18 54.76
C ARG A 43 -24.78 -7.58 53.31
N ALA A 44 -24.11 -8.66 52.94
CA ALA A 44 -24.18 -9.41 51.70
C ALA A 44 -25.57 -9.47 51.04
N GLU A 45 -25.64 -9.04 49.78
CA GLU A 45 -26.43 -9.72 48.78
C GLU A 45 -25.53 -10.05 47.59
N GLU A 46 -25.19 -11.32 47.57
CA GLU A 46 -24.87 -12.14 46.42
C GLU A 46 -25.67 -11.73 45.17
N SER A 47 -24.99 -11.15 44.20
CA SER A 47 -25.12 -11.63 42.82
C SER A 47 -23.81 -11.30 42.12
N ALA A 48 -23.11 -12.37 41.73
CA ALA A 48 -22.14 -12.33 40.66
C ALA A 48 -22.89 -11.89 39.39
N GLY A 49 -23.10 -10.58 39.25
CA GLY A 49 -23.45 -9.97 37.98
C GLY A 49 -22.19 -9.98 37.14
N THR A 50 -22.00 -11.12 36.46
CA THR A 50 -21.13 -11.29 35.31
C THR A 50 -21.01 -9.98 34.56
N ASP A 51 -19.75 -9.61 34.35
CA ASP A 51 -19.26 -8.57 33.46
C ASP A 51 -20.26 -8.30 32.34
N GLY A 52 -20.55 -7.03 32.09
CA GLY A 52 -21.32 -6.59 30.92
C GLY A 52 -20.60 -7.03 29.65
N GLU A 53 -20.79 -8.29 29.30
CA GLU A 53 -20.21 -8.96 28.16
C GLU A 53 -20.97 -8.39 26.97
N LEU A 54 -20.40 -7.33 26.40
CA LEU A 54 -20.83 -6.72 25.15
C LEU A 54 -21.10 -7.86 24.17
N GLN A 55 -22.39 -8.15 23.93
CA GLN A 55 -22.75 -9.22 23.03
C GLN A 55 -22.03 -8.98 21.70
N PRO A 56 -21.28 -9.97 21.19
CA PRO A 56 -20.54 -9.77 19.97
C PRO A 56 -21.54 -9.48 18.85
N PHE A 57 -21.47 -8.27 18.28
CA PHE A 57 -22.32 -7.82 17.17
C PHE A 57 -22.26 -8.76 15.95
N PHE A 58 -21.17 -9.54 15.84
CA PHE A 58 -20.98 -10.57 14.82
C PHE A 58 -20.89 -11.95 15.48
N SER A 59 -21.63 -12.91 14.92
CA SER A 59 -21.45 -14.32 15.25
C SER A 59 -20.02 -14.78 14.97
N THR A 60 -19.52 -15.79 15.72
CA THR A 60 -18.19 -16.37 15.52
C THR A 60 -17.95 -16.80 14.07
N TRP A 61 -18.98 -17.32 13.40
CA TRP A 61 -18.92 -17.72 11.99
C TRP A 61 -18.78 -16.54 11.02
N GLN A 62 -19.47 -15.43 11.26
CA GLN A 62 -19.28 -14.21 10.46
C GLN A 62 -17.85 -13.68 10.58
N ARG A 63 -17.26 -13.74 11.78
CA ARG A 63 -15.87 -13.34 11.99
C ARG A 63 -14.91 -14.22 11.18
N VAL A 64 -15.10 -15.54 11.20
CA VAL A 64 -14.29 -16.47 10.40
C VAL A 64 -14.43 -16.19 8.91
N LEU A 65 -15.65 -15.98 8.41
CA LEU A 65 -15.90 -15.63 7.00
C LEU A 65 -15.24 -14.29 6.62
N LEU A 66 -15.28 -13.30 7.51
CA LEU A 66 -14.68 -11.99 7.27
C LEU A 66 -13.16 -12.09 7.23
N TRP A 67 -12.53 -12.80 8.18
CA TRP A 67 -11.08 -13.03 8.15
C TRP A 67 -10.64 -13.81 6.92
N THR A 68 -11.31 -14.93 6.61
CA THR A 68 -10.98 -15.75 5.44
C THR A 68 -11.18 -14.97 4.14
N GLY A 69 -12.29 -14.24 4.00
CA GLY A 69 -12.53 -13.36 2.87
C GLY A 69 -11.47 -12.25 2.75
N THR A 70 -11.11 -11.61 3.86
CA THR A 70 -10.08 -10.57 3.88
C THR A 70 -8.72 -11.11 3.44
N VAL A 71 -8.31 -12.27 3.97
CA VAL A 71 -7.06 -12.93 3.57
C VAL A 71 -7.08 -13.29 2.09
N LEU A 72 -8.18 -13.87 1.60
CA LEU A 72 -8.32 -14.23 0.20
C LEU A 72 -8.23 -13.02 -0.72
N VAL A 73 -8.99 -11.95 -0.42
CA VAL A 73 -8.94 -10.69 -1.17
C VAL A 73 -7.54 -10.09 -1.14
N THR A 74 -6.89 -10.11 0.03
CA THR A 74 -5.51 -9.63 0.17
C THR A 74 -4.57 -10.41 -0.74
N ILE A 75 -4.64 -11.75 -0.73
CA ILE A 75 -3.84 -12.60 -1.62
C ILE A 75 -4.11 -12.26 -3.09
N VAL A 76 -5.37 -12.13 -3.49
CA VAL A 76 -5.74 -11.79 -4.89
C VAL A 76 -5.17 -10.43 -5.30
N VAL A 77 -5.29 -9.41 -4.44
CA VAL A 77 -4.72 -8.07 -4.70
C VAL A 77 -3.20 -8.13 -4.79
N LEU A 78 -2.56 -8.91 -3.91
CA LEU A 78 -1.11 -9.09 -3.96
C LEU A 78 -0.67 -9.80 -5.25
N LEU A 79 -1.37 -10.86 -5.67
CA LEU A 79 -1.06 -11.54 -6.93
C LEU A 79 -1.25 -10.61 -8.13
N TRP A 80 -2.34 -9.85 -8.15
CA TRP A 80 -2.66 -8.97 -9.28
C TRP A 80 -1.63 -7.84 -9.45
N GLY A 81 -1.19 -7.22 -8.36
CA GLY A 81 -0.21 -6.13 -8.43
C GLY A 81 1.22 -6.58 -8.76
N LYS A 82 1.59 -7.82 -8.43
CA LYS A 82 2.96 -8.31 -8.58
C LYS A 82 3.25 -8.90 -9.97
N ILE A 83 2.21 -9.37 -10.67
CA ILE A 83 2.35 -10.06 -11.95
C ILE A 83 2.18 -9.06 -13.10
N GLY A 84 3.15 -9.07 -14.03
CA GLY A 84 3.10 -8.30 -15.26
C GLY A 84 3.11 -9.19 -16.49
N TYR A 85 2.32 -8.84 -17.49
CA TYR A 85 2.43 -9.40 -18.83
C TYR A 85 3.29 -8.48 -19.70
N VAL A 86 4.32 -9.04 -20.33
CA VAL A 86 5.26 -8.33 -21.20
C VAL A 86 5.12 -8.87 -22.62
N HIS A 87 4.89 -7.99 -23.59
CA HIS A 87 4.76 -8.35 -24.99
C HIS A 87 5.55 -7.37 -25.88
N HIS A 88 5.69 -7.70 -27.17
CA HIS A 88 6.47 -6.95 -28.15
C HIS A 88 7.87 -6.58 -27.65
N ILE A 89 8.75 -7.57 -27.57
CA ILE A 89 10.11 -7.36 -27.07
C ILE A 89 11.02 -6.96 -28.24
N PRO A 90 11.64 -5.77 -28.19
CA PRO A 90 12.54 -5.30 -29.24
C PRO A 90 13.83 -6.13 -29.25
N ASP A 91 14.46 -6.26 -30.41
CA ASP A 91 15.65 -7.10 -30.59
C ASP A 91 16.81 -6.66 -29.68
N LEU A 92 16.93 -5.37 -29.38
CA LEU A 92 17.88 -4.84 -28.40
C LEU A 92 17.78 -5.54 -27.04
N VAL A 93 16.57 -5.85 -26.57
CA VAL A 93 16.36 -6.56 -25.30
C VAL A 93 16.66 -8.04 -25.44
N ARG A 94 16.33 -8.66 -26.58
CA ARG A 94 16.62 -10.07 -26.85
C ARG A 94 18.12 -10.36 -26.88
N ASP A 95 18.89 -9.43 -27.43
CA ASP A 95 20.34 -9.55 -27.56
C ASP A 95 21.06 -9.38 -26.22
N ASN A 96 20.56 -8.50 -25.35
CA ASN A 96 21.18 -8.20 -24.05
C ASN A 96 20.65 -9.09 -22.91
N VAL A 97 19.45 -9.65 -23.05
CA VAL A 97 18.77 -10.40 -21.98
C VAL A 97 18.42 -11.81 -22.47
N PRO A 98 19.18 -12.84 -22.05
CA PRO A 98 18.97 -14.22 -22.48
C PRO A 98 17.57 -14.77 -22.17
N ALA A 99 16.91 -14.19 -21.18
CA ALA A 99 15.60 -14.63 -20.72
C ALA A 99 14.49 -14.45 -21.78
N TYR A 100 14.67 -13.52 -22.72
CA TYR A 100 13.66 -13.07 -23.69
C TYR A 100 13.88 -13.54 -25.14
N GLN A 101 14.77 -14.52 -25.38
CA GLN A 101 15.30 -14.81 -26.72
C GLN A 101 14.30 -15.33 -27.78
N HIS A 102 13.19 -16.01 -27.44
CA HIS A 102 12.47 -16.82 -28.43
C HIS A 102 10.94 -16.69 -28.46
N ASP A 103 10.31 -16.11 -27.45
CA ASP A 103 8.84 -16.10 -27.33
C ASP A 103 8.21 -14.73 -27.59
N ALA A 104 6.91 -14.73 -27.91
CA ALA A 104 6.15 -13.52 -28.26
C ALA A 104 5.67 -12.74 -27.03
N GLY A 105 5.40 -13.44 -25.92
CA GLY A 105 4.91 -12.86 -24.68
C GLY A 105 5.44 -13.58 -23.44
N TYR A 106 5.60 -12.84 -22.35
CA TYR A 106 6.19 -13.33 -21.11
C TYR A 106 5.39 -12.84 -19.90
N LEU A 107 5.16 -13.76 -18.95
CA LEU A 107 4.64 -13.40 -17.64
C LEU A 107 5.83 -13.17 -16.70
N VAL A 108 5.95 -11.97 -16.16
CA VAL A 108 7.10 -11.52 -15.38
C VAL A 108 6.64 -11.03 -14.02
N LEU A 109 7.40 -11.36 -12.97
CA LEU A 109 7.19 -10.81 -11.64
C LEU A 109 7.86 -9.43 -11.55
N LYS A 110 7.06 -8.38 -11.34
CA LYS A 110 7.58 -7.02 -11.20
C LYS A 110 8.12 -6.83 -9.79
N PRO A 111 9.27 -6.15 -9.59
CA PRO A 111 9.78 -5.90 -8.24
C PRO A 111 8.91 -4.91 -7.45
N TRP A 112 8.21 -4.01 -8.13
CA TRP A 112 7.27 -3.05 -7.53
C TRP A 112 5.80 -3.51 -7.64
N TRP A 113 4.92 -2.89 -6.83
CA TRP A 113 3.48 -3.20 -6.75
C TRP A 113 2.61 -2.35 -7.68
N PHE A 114 3.09 -1.17 -8.07
CA PHE A 114 2.31 -0.17 -8.81
C PHE A 114 2.84 0.01 -10.23
N GLY A 115 2.10 -0.46 -11.23
CA GLY A 115 2.44 -0.29 -12.64
C GLY A 115 1.34 -0.88 -13.53
N PRO A 116 1.36 -0.59 -14.85
CA PRO A 116 0.41 -1.16 -15.78
C PRO A 116 0.57 -2.68 -15.78
N PRO A 117 -0.52 -3.47 -15.78
CA PRO A 117 -0.44 -4.93 -15.77
C PRO A 117 0.21 -5.46 -17.04
N VAL A 118 -0.08 -4.82 -18.18
CA VAL A 118 0.47 -5.11 -19.49
C VAL A 118 1.56 -4.09 -19.82
N LEU A 119 2.73 -4.57 -20.26
CA LEU A 119 3.88 -3.74 -20.61
C LEU A 119 4.36 -4.08 -22.02
N ASP A 120 4.39 -3.08 -22.88
CA ASP A 120 4.94 -3.16 -24.23
C ASP A 120 6.38 -2.61 -24.20
N LEU A 121 7.37 -3.48 -24.39
CA LEU A 121 8.78 -3.06 -24.35
C LEU A 121 9.22 -2.32 -25.62
N ASN A 122 8.54 -2.53 -26.74
CA ASN A 122 8.83 -1.90 -28.01
C ASN A 122 8.49 -0.41 -28.00
N THR A 123 7.47 -0.01 -27.24
CA THR A 123 7.10 1.41 -27.05
C THR A 123 8.25 2.29 -26.56
N TYR A 124 9.21 1.70 -25.84
CA TYR A 124 10.38 2.41 -25.30
C TYR A 124 11.59 2.37 -26.24
N ALA A 125 11.60 1.43 -27.19
CA ALA A 125 12.59 1.34 -28.25
C ALA A 125 12.21 2.34 -29.35
N ARG A 126 12.57 3.61 -29.18
CA ARG A 126 12.49 4.55 -30.31
C ARG A 126 13.45 4.11 -31.41
N ASP A 127 12.99 4.20 -32.66
CA ASP A 127 13.82 4.12 -33.85
C ASP A 127 14.93 5.17 -33.78
N THR A 128 16.06 4.74 -33.27
CA THR A 128 17.28 5.53 -33.17
C THR A 128 18.32 4.78 -34.00
N GLU A 129 19.03 5.46 -34.88
CA GLU A 129 20.01 4.83 -35.79
C GLU A 129 21.11 4.03 -35.06
N ARG A 130 21.34 4.33 -33.78
CA ARG A 130 22.12 3.49 -32.86
C ARG A 130 21.27 3.10 -31.66
N PRO A 131 20.92 1.82 -31.51
CA PRO A 131 20.26 1.35 -30.31
C PRO A 131 21.27 1.36 -29.14
N ASP A 132 20.99 2.18 -28.13
CA ASP A 132 21.81 2.31 -26.92
C ASP A 132 21.06 1.71 -25.73
N TRP A 133 21.69 0.73 -25.07
CA TRP A 133 21.14 0.01 -23.92
C TRP A 133 20.96 0.89 -22.69
N GLU A 134 21.91 1.79 -22.42
CA GLU A 134 21.83 2.66 -21.25
C GLU A 134 20.71 3.69 -21.43
N LEU A 135 20.56 4.23 -22.64
CA LEU A 135 19.46 5.12 -22.98
C LEU A 135 18.10 4.41 -22.92
N TYR A 136 18.03 3.14 -23.35
CA TYR A 136 16.82 2.33 -23.24
C TYR A 136 16.41 2.10 -21.78
N LYS A 137 17.35 1.72 -20.90
CA LYS A 137 17.10 1.59 -19.46
C LYS A 137 16.65 2.91 -18.83
N ALA A 138 17.28 4.03 -19.21
CA ALA A 138 16.88 5.35 -18.73
C ALA A 138 15.44 5.72 -19.15
N ARG A 139 14.98 5.28 -20.34
CA ARG A 139 13.59 5.47 -20.80
C ARG A 139 12.60 4.55 -20.10
N LEU A 140 13.02 3.34 -19.74
CA LEU A 140 12.22 2.43 -18.93
C LEU A 140 12.05 2.96 -17.50
N GLY A 141 13.03 3.69 -16.96
CA GLY A 141 12.97 4.23 -15.60
C GLY A 141 12.77 3.11 -14.58
N ASP A 142 11.69 3.20 -13.79
CA ASP A 142 11.33 2.17 -12.81
C ASP A 142 11.13 0.79 -13.44
N TYR A 143 10.74 0.74 -14.73
CA TYR A 143 10.52 -0.51 -15.45
C TYR A 143 11.82 -1.26 -15.79
N ALA A 144 12.98 -0.63 -15.65
CA ALA A 144 14.27 -1.20 -16.06
C ALA A 144 14.59 -2.52 -15.33
N ALA A 145 14.10 -2.70 -14.11
CA ALA A 145 14.37 -3.92 -13.35
C ALA A 145 13.69 -5.18 -13.95
N ILE A 146 12.67 -5.04 -14.79
CA ILE A 146 12.10 -6.16 -15.58
C ILE A 146 13.11 -6.69 -16.60
N VAL A 147 14.07 -5.86 -16.99
CA VAL A 147 15.03 -6.13 -18.05
C VAL A 147 16.41 -6.45 -17.46
N ASP A 148 16.81 -5.78 -16.38
CA ASP A 148 18.07 -6.05 -15.68
C ASP A 148 18.07 -7.40 -14.93
N ASN A 149 16.94 -7.79 -14.33
CA ASN A 149 16.83 -9.07 -13.61
C ASN A 149 15.42 -9.66 -13.75
N PRO A 150 15.09 -10.22 -14.94
CA PRO A 150 13.76 -10.74 -15.23
C PRO A 150 13.44 -12.00 -14.42
N TYR A 151 12.41 -11.92 -13.58
CA TYR A 151 11.80 -13.10 -12.96
C TYR A 151 10.64 -13.61 -13.82
N ILE A 152 10.94 -14.49 -14.77
CA ILE A 152 9.94 -15.04 -15.69
C ILE A 152 9.19 -16.20 -15.02
N LEU A 153 7.87 -16.06 -14.92
CA LEU A 153 6.96 -17.09 -14.41
C LEU A 153 6.49 -18.02 -15.53
N TRP A 154 6.20 -17.46 -16.70
CA TRP A 154 5.64 -18.20 -17.83
C TRP A 154 6.05 -17.58 -19.16
N LYS A 155 6.13 -18.42 -20.20
CA LYS A 155 6.48 -18.05 -21.57
C LYS A 155 5.35 -18.46 -22.51
N PHE A 156 4.94 -17.55 -23.39
CA PHE A 156 3.87 -17.80 -24.34
C PHE A 156 4.44 -17.90 -25.75
N ALA A 157 4.24 -19.05 -26.40
CA ALA A 157 4.67 -19.29 -27.78
C ALA A 157 4.02 -18.30 -28.76
N GLU A 158 2.77 -17.90 -28.50
CA GLU A 158 1.99 -16.94 -29.27
C GLU A 158 1.45 -15.86 -28.33
N ASP A 159 1.32 -14.63 -28.80
CA ASP A 159 0.85 -13.51 -27.99
C ASP A 159 -0.68 -13.58 -27.83
N PRO A 160 -1.22 -13.85 -26.62
CA PRO A 160 -2.67 -13.87 -26.37
C PRO A 160 -3.38 -12.52 -26.57
N LEU A 161 -2.66 -11.41 -26.74
CA LEU A 161 -3.25 -10.08 -26.89
C LEU A 161 -3.19 -9.52 -28.32
N GLN A 162 -2.85 -10.34 -29.33
CA GLN A 162 -2.91 -9.99 -30.74
C GLN A 162 -4.33 -10.08 -31.33
#